data_AF-Q53984-F1
#
_entry.id   AF-Q53984-F1
#
_cell.length_a   1.000
_cell.length_b   1.000
_cell.length_c   1.000
_cell.angle_alpha   90.00
_cell.angle_beta   90.00
_cell.angle_gamma   90.00
#
_symmetry.space_group_name_H-M   'P 1'
#
loop_
_entity.id
_entity.type
_entity.pdbx_description
1 polymer ?
#
loop_
_entity_poly.entity_id
_entity_poly.type
_entity_poly.pdbx_seq_one_letter_code
_entity_poly.pdbx_strand_id
1 'polypeptide(L)' 'EKGFGFISTENGQDVFAHFSAIQTNGFKTLEEGQKVEFDVEEGQR' A
#
# COMPACT_ATOMS: atom_id res chain seq x y z
N GLU A 1 -0.18 8.78 12.97
CA GLU A 1 -0.70 8.44 11.63
C GLU A 1 -1.48 7.13 11.67
N LYS A 2 -2.50 6.98 10.83
CA LYS A 2 -3.46 5.86 10.93
C LYS A 2 -2.92 4.49 10.48
N GLY A 3 -1.65 4.37 10.09
CA GLY A 3 -1.06 3.09 9.69
C GLY A 3 -1.67 2.49 8.41
N PHE A 4 -2.54 3.17 7.70
CA PHE A 4 -3.08 2.67 6.44
C PHE A 4 -3.13 3.79 5.41
N GLY A 5 -3.13 3.39 4.15
CA GLY A 5 -3.27 4.26 3.01
C GLY A 5 -3.95 3.55 1.85
N PHE A 6 -4.03 4.26 0.74
CA PHE A 6 -4.55 3.75 -0.52
C PHE A 6 -3.51 4.00 -1.59
N ILE A 7 -3.31 3.01 -2.46
CA ILE A 7 -2.44 3.09 -3.62
C ILE A 7 -3.36 3.19 -4.83
N SER A 8 -3.32 4.32 -5.52
CA SER A 8 -4.04 4.48 -6.78
C SER A 8 -3.21 3.91 -7.92
N THR A 9 -3.83 3.04 -8.71
CA THR A 9 -3.20 2.43 -9.89
C THR A 9 -3.48 3.24 -11.15
N GLU A 10 -2.68 3.06 -12.20
CA GLU A 10 -2.92 3.71 -13.51
C GLU A 10 -4.25 3.29 -14.13
N ASN A 11 -4.81 2.14 -13.74
CA ASN A 11 -6.13 1.67 -14.14
C ASN A 11 -7.28 2.37 -13.39
N GLY A 12 -6.98 3.28 -12.46
CA GLY A 12 -7.98 3.99 -11.63
C GLY A 12 -8.57 3.15 -10.50
N GLN A 13 -7.94 2.01 -10.16
CA GLN A 13 -8.34 1.21 -9.00
C GLN A 13 -7.57 1.66 -7.77
N ASP A 14 -8.27 1.85 -6.66
CA ASP A 14 -7.67 2.13 -5.35
C ASP A 14 -7.47 0.82 -4.58
N VAL A 15 -6.22 0.56 -4.23
CA VAL A 15 -5.82 -0.63 -3.47
C VAL A 15 -5.55 -0.23 -2.03
N PHE A 16 -6.26 -0.87 -1.10
CA PHE A 16 -6.03 -0.63 0.33
C PHE A 16 -4.69 -1.23 0.77
N ALA A 17 -3.83 -0.40 1.37
CA ALA A 17 -2.53 -0.80 1.87
C ALA A 17 -2.44 -0.53 3.37
N HIS A 18 -2.28 -1.60 4.17
CA HIS A 18 -2.01 -1.48 5.59
C HIS A 18 -0.50 -1.49 5.85
N PHE A 19 -0.02 -0.71 6.81
CA PHE A 19 1.41 -0.64 7.18
C PHE A 19 2.01 -2.00 7.48
N SER A 20 1.21 -2.96 7.96
CA SER A 20 1.68 -4.32 8.21
C SER A 20 2.16 -5.04 6.94
N ALA A 21 1.56 -4.74 5.78
CA ALA A 21 1.89 -5.36 4.50
C ALA A 21 3.17 -4.79 3.87
N ILE A 22 3.66 -3.64 4.34
CA ILE A 22 4.88 -3.03 3.82
C ILE A 22 6.09 -3.85 4.30
N GLN A 23 6.79 -4.47 3.34
CA GLN A 23 8.03 -5.20 3.57
C GLN A 23 9.23 -4.28 3.33
N THR A 24 9.55 -3.45 4.33
CA THR A 24 10.78 -2.63 4.33
C THR A 24 11.53 -2.79 5.65
N ASN A 25 12.86 -2.76 5.59
CA ASN A 25 13.71 -2.70 6.77
C ASN A 25 13.83 -1.24 7.22
N GLY A 26 12.76 -0.73 7.83
CA GLY A 26 12.70 0.67 8.28
C GLY A 26 11.29 1.17 8.57
N PHE A 27 11.07 2.45 8.33
CA PHE A 27 9.76 3.09 8.49
C PHE A 27 8.80 2.60 7.41
N LYS A 28 7.70 1.99 7.85
CA LYS A 28 6.63 1.46 6.99
C LYS A 28 5.66 2.58 6.60
N THR A 29 6.18 3.60 5.91
CA THR A 29 5.44 4.79 5.48
C THR A 29 5.56 4.95 3.97
N LEU A 30 4.47 5.37 3.34
CA LEU A 30 4.43 5.75 1.92
C LEU A 30 4.18 7.26 1.84
N GLU A 31 4.96 7.95 1.02
CA GLU A 31 4.76 9.38 0.74
C GLU A 31 3.80 9.58 -0.45
N GLU A 32 3.08 10.71 -0.48
CA GLU A 32 2.22 11.04 -1.61
C GLU A 32 3.04 11.14 -2.91
N GLY A 33 2.62 10.41 -3.95
CA GLY A 33 3.33 10.35 -5.23
C GLY A 33 4.50 9.36 -5.28
N GLN A 34 4.80 8.65 -4.18
CA GLN A 34 5.80 7.59 -4.18
C GLN A 34 5.35 6.43 -5.07
N LYS A 35 6.20 6.05 -6.04
CA LYS A 35 6.00 4.83 -6.82
C LYS A 35 6.32 3.62 -5.95
N VAL A 36 5.39 2.67 -5.93
CA VAL A 36 5.51 1.42 -5.18
C VAL A 36 5.15 0.25 -6.07
N GLU A 37 5.83 -0.86 -5.84
CA GLU A 37 5.43 -2.16 -6.36
C GLU A 37 4.73 -2.91 -5.22
N PHE A 38 3.60 -3.54 -5.54
CA PHE A 38 2.80 -4.29 -4.58
C PHE A 38 2.20 -5.50 -5.29
N ASP A 39 2.08 -6.58 -4.55
CA ASP A 39 1.30 -7.74 -4.97
C ASP A 39 -0.10 -7.64 -4.35
N VAL A 40 -1.13 -7.79 -5.17
CA VAL A 40 -2.53 -7.86 -4.70
C VAL A 40 -2.83 -9.32 -4.42
N GLU A 41 -2.92 -9.67 -3.15
CA GLU A 41 -3.46 -10.96 -2.75
C GLU A 41 -4.98 -10.83 -2.51
N GLU A 42 -5.76 -11.78 -3.04
CA GLU A 42 -7.18 -11.91 -2.67
C GLU A 42 -7.25 -12.35 -1.20
N GLY A 43 -7.31 -11.37 -0.30
CA GLY A 43 -7.46 -11.62 1.13
C GLY A 43 -8.68 -12.50 1.41
N GLN A 44 -8.52 -13.48 2.29
CA GLN A 44 -9.60 -14.36 2.71
C GLN A 44 -10.69 -13.54 3.42
N ARG A 45 -11.81 -13.32 2.73
CA ARG A 45 -13.05 -12.82 3.34
C ARG A 45 -13.64 -13.85 4.29
#